data_AF-A0AAN6I0X8-F1
#
_entry.id   AF-A0AAN6I0X8-F1
#
_cell.length_a   1.000
_cell.length_b   1.000
_cell.length_c   1.000
_cell.angle_alpha   90.00
_cell.angle_beta   90.00
_cell.angle_gamma   90.00
#
_symmetry.space_group_name_H-M   'P 1'
#
loop_
_entity.id
_entity.type
_entity.pdbx_description
1 polymer ?
#
loop_
_entity_poly.entity_id
_entity_poly.type
_entity_poly.pdbx_seq_one_letter_code
_entity_poly.pdbx_strand_id
1 'polypeptide(L)'
;MKNRSDEKKDSAESVLQDPHALERRRNRFLKDQDQIRGSKNAEFGLISRGEDLRLQQSESARKDLLTKIQSNIRSNAKADSVLMDFRKLRESLLSQPHTEFAKDVFVSSIRYSASIGHHQSYVPSIVHLMEAEKKNQLMSSTEKEQVLLILALHKAHYNGEFESVFELLLQNFDISLDFGKPASCVPEAAFFATYALMIKDFYLWTRQYSYLSKNACYKSVMDLRLKAFRQTEVDTLRRSYFMLRKEVLLGFLNTSWEELCKEHSVEWTLDNDTVTIRRRK
;
A
#
# COMPACT_ATOMS: atom_id res chain seq x y z
N MET A 1 37.90 -32.50 -2.48
CA MET A 1 37.33 -31.50 -3.40
C MET A 1 37.11 -30.23 -2.59
N LYS A 2 37.91 -29.19 -2.85
CA LYS A 2 37.90 -27.93 -2.08
C LYS A 2 36.76 -27.01 -2.53
N ASN A 3 36.15 -26.34 -1.54
CA ASN A 3 35.02 -25.43 -1.61
C ASN A 3 35.21 -24.29 -2.64
N ARG A 4 34.16 -24.01 -3.40
CA ARG A 4 34.10 -22.97 -4.44
C ARG A 4 33.03 -21.91 -4.12
N SER A 5 32.80 -21.65 -2.83
CA SER A 5 31.71 -20.79 -2.32
C SER A 5 32.16 -19.52 -1.59
N ASP A 6 33.47 -19.30 -1.38
CA ASP A 6 33.95 -18.19 -0.54
C ASP A 6 34.46 -16.95 -1.31
N GLU A 7 34.59 -17.00 -2.65
CA GLU A 7 35.21 -15.89 -3.41
C GLU A 7 34.28 -14.72 -3.80
N LYS A 8 33.00 -14.71 -3.38
CA LYS A 8 32.05 -13.65 -3.77
C LYS A 8 31.58 -12.71 -2.65
N LYS A 9 32.03 -12.88 -1.40
CA LYS A 9 31.67 -11.98 -0.31
C LYS A 9 32.68 -10.83 -0.08
N ASP A 10 33.93 -11.01 -0.47
CA ASP A 10 35.00 -10.02 -0.21
C ASP A 10 35.01 -8.81 -1.16
N SER A 11 34.22 -8.82 -2.24
CA SER A 11 34.25 -7.73 -3.23
C SER A 11 33.32 -6.55 -2.91
N ALA A 12 32.36 -6.70 -1.99
CA ALA A 12 31.40 -5.65 -1.66
C ALA A 12 31.86 -4.77 -0.49
N GLU A 13 32.56 -5.34 0.50
CA GLU A 13 33.08 -4.60 1.65
C GLU A 13 34.33 -3.77 1.32
N SER A 14 35.15 -4.17 0.34
CA SER A 14 36.40 -3.46 0.01
C SER A 14 36.20 -2.14 -0.74
N VAL A 15 35.08 -1.95 -1.45
CA VAL A 15 34.81 -0.73 -2.24
C VAL A 15 34.43 0.46 -1.35
N LEU A 16 33.88 0.21 -0.16
CA LEU A 16 33.50 1.26 0.80
C LEU A 16 34.68 1.77 1.65
N GLN A 17 35.83 1.07 1.61
CA GLN A 17 37.02 1.42 2.38
C GLN A 17 38.16 2.02 1.53
N ASP A 18 38.07 2.02 0.20
CA ASP A 18 39.05 2.68 -0.69
C ASP A 18 38.79 4.20 -0.78
N PRO A 19 39.66 5.04 -0.20
CA PRO A 19 39.52 6.50 -0.23
C PRO A 19 39.53 7.06 -1.67
N HIS A 20 40.26 6.42 -2.57
CA HIS A 20 40.33 6.85 -3.97
C HIS A 20 39.06 6.47 -4.76
N ALA A 21 38.40 5.37 -4.42
CA ALA A 21 37.08 5.04 -4.97
C ALA A 21 36.02 6.06 -4.53
N LEU A 22 36.02 6.44 -3.25
CA LEU A 22 35.15 7.47 -2.69
C LEU A 22 35.37 8.83 -3.35
N GLU A 23 36.63 9.26 -3.53
CA GLU A 23 36.97 10.54 -4.15
C GLU A 23 36.57 10.58 -5.65
N ARG A 24 36.79 9.48 -6.39
CA ARG A 24 36.33 9.35 -7.79
C ARG A 24 34.81 9.37 -7.90
N ARG A 25 34.10 8.82 -6.91
CA ARG A 25 32.64 8.89 -6.81
C ARG A 25 32.20 10.33 -6.59
N ARG A 26 32.81 11.02 -5.61
CA ARG A 26 32.56 12.44 -5.29
C ARG A 26 32.77 13.37 -6.49
N ASN A 27 33.85 13.18 -7.24
CA ASN A 27 34.16 14.02 -8.40
C ASN A 27 33.20 13.81 -9.58
N ARG A 28 32.68 12.59 -9.80
CA ARG A 28 31.60 12.36 -10.76
C ARG A 28 30.34 13.11 -10.36
N PHE A 29 29.98 13.04 -9.07
CA PHE A 29 28.80 13.72 -8.54
C PHE A 29 28.88 15.24 -8.60
N LEU A 30 30.04 15.84 -8.31
CA LEU A 30 30.21 17.29 -8.41
C LEU A 30 29.99 17.79 -9.84
N LYS A 31 30.50 17.04 -10.83
CA LYS A 31 30.33 17.38 -12.24
C LYS A 31 28.87 17.27 -12.71
N ASP A 32 28.15 16.26 -12.25
CA ASP A 32 26.73 16.09 -12.55
C ASP A 32 25.89 17.18 -11.84
N GLN A 33 26.22 17.55 -10.60
CA GLN A 33 25.57 18.64 -9.89
C GLN A 33 25.76 20.00 -10.57
N ASP A 34 26.96 20.30 -11.08
CA ASP A 34 27.23 21.57 -11.76
C ASP A 34 26.45 21.67 -13.08
N GLN A 35 26.29 20.55 -13.80
CA GLN A 35 25.41 20.49 -14.98
C GLN A 35 23.94 20.70 -14.63
N ILE A 36 23.45 20.07 -13.54
CA ILE A 36 22.05 20.20 -13.10
C ILE A 36 21.76 21.61 -12.58
N ARG A 37 22.69 22.22 -11.84
CA ARG A 37 22.57 23.60 -11.32
C ARG A 37 22.50 24.65 -12.43
N GLY A 38 23.16 24.40 -13.56
CA GLY A 38 23.10 25.28 -14.73
C GLY A 38 21.73 25.31 -15.43
N SER A 39 20.90 24.27 -15.23
CA SER A 39 19.57 24.17 -15.84
C SER A 39 18.48 24.51 -14.83
N LYS A 40 17.94 25.74 -14.91
CA LYS A 40 16.81 26.19 -14.07
C LYS A 40 15.53 25.35 -14.22
N ASN A 41 15.43 24.55 -15.29
CA ASN A 41 14.30 23.66 -15.57
C ASN A 41 14.61 22.18 -15.34
N ALA A 42 15.79 21.83 -14.79
CA ALA A 42 16.15 20.44 -14.57
C ALA A 42 15.31 19.81 -13.45
N GLU A 43 14.68 18.69 -13.79
CA GLU A 43 13.98 17.82 -12.84
C GLU A 43 14.89 17.48 -11.65
N PHE A 44 14.32 17.44 -10.43
CA PHE A 44 15.10 17.06 -9.25
C PHE A 44 15.59 15.62 -9.37
N GLY A 45 16.82 15.36 -8.93
CA GLY A 45 17.38 14.01 -8.80
C GLY A 45 17.05 13.33 -7.47
N LEU A 46 17.47 12.07 -7.31
CA LEU A 46 17.36 11.31 -6.06
C LEU A 46 18.53 11.58 -5.12
N ILE A 47 18.22 11.93 -3.88
CA ILE A 47 19.20 12.20 -2.83
C ILE A 47 19.92 10.92 -2.41
N SER A 48 19.20 9.81 -2.29
CA SER A 48 19.75 8.49 -1.95
C SER A 48 20.83 8.00 -2.93
N ARG A 49 20.83 8.54 -4.16
CA ARG A 49 21.83 8.25 -5.19
C ARG A 49 22.93 9.31 -5.29
N GLY A 50 22.83 10.39 -4.51
CA GLY A 50 23.72 11.54 -4.57
C GLY A 50 23.51 12.43 -5.79
N GLU A 51 22.40 12.28 -6.52
CA GLU A 51 22.14 12.96 -7.79
C GLU A 51 21.85 14.46 -7.58
N ASP A 52 21.10 14.82 -6.53
CA ASP A 52 20.67 16.20 -6.30
C ASP A 52 20.42 16.49 -4.82
N LEU A 53 21.10 17.51 -4.27
CA LEU A 53 20.94 17.94 -2.87
C LEU A 53 20.12 19.23 -2.72
N ARG A 54 19.62 19.82 -3.82
CA ARG A 54 18.88 21.09 -3.80
C ARG A 54 17.66 21.03 -2.88
N LEU A 55 16.95 19.90 -2.87
CA LEU A 55 15.79 19.70 -2.02
C LEU A 55 16.13 19.58 -0.53
N GLN A 56 17.33 19.13 -0.16
CA GLN A 56 17.75 19.15 1.27
C GLN A 56 18.07 20.57 1.74
N GLN A 57 18.66 21.38 0.85
CA GLN A 57 19.17 22.71 1.19
C GLN A 57 18.12 23.81 1.15
N SER A 58 17.04 23.65 0.37
CA SER A 58 16.02 24.70 0.18
C SER A 58 14.62 24.24 0.59
N GLU A 59 14.08 24.87 1.63
CA GLU A 59 12.69 24.68 2.03
C GLU A 59 11.71 25.17 0.96
N SER A 60 12.02 26.29 0.29
CA SER A 60 11.20 26.80 -0.82
C SER A 60 11.08 25.75 -1.92
N ALA A 61 12.19 25.12 -2.32
CA ALA A 61 12.18 24.10 -3.36
C ALA A 61 11.32 22.88 -2.99
N ARG A 62 11.29 22.51 -1.69
CA ARG A 62 10.41 21.44 -1.20
C ARG A 62 8.94 21.83 -1.30
N LYS A 63 8.59 23.08 -0.94
CA LYS A 63 7.21 23.60 -1.06
C LYS A 63 6.77 23.71 -2.53
N ASP A 64 7.66 24.13 -3.41
CA ASP A 64 7.40 24.22 -4.85
C ASP A 64 7.16 22.82 -5.44
N LEU A 65 7.98 21.83 -5.06
CA LEU A 65 7.79 20.45 -5.49
C LEU A 65 6.48 19.85 -4.96
N LEU A 66 6.12 20.11 -3.70
CA LEU A 66 4.84 19.66 -3.15
C LEU A 66 3.66 20.27 -3.92
N THR A 67 3.72 21.56 -4.25
CA THR A 67 2.69 22.24 -5.06
C THR A 67 2.58 21.64 -6.45
N LYS A 68 3.72 21.33 -7.09
CA LYS A 68 3.77 20.61 -8.37
C LYS A 68 3.13 19.23 -8.27
N ILE A 69 3.45 18.46 -7.24
CA ILE A 69 2.85 17.15 -6.98
C ILE A 69 1.32 17.27 -6.86
N GLN A 70 0.82 18.22 -6.08
CA GLN A 70 -0.62 18.45 -5.93
C GLN A 70 -1.32 18.88 -7.23
N SER A 71 -0.62 19.63 -8.09
CA SER A 71 -1.11 19.97 -9.43
C SER A 71 -1.17 18.73 -10.33
N ASN A 72 -0.11 17.92 -10.34
CA ASN A 72 -0.02 16.68 -11.11
C ASN A 72 -1.07 15.64 -10.71
N ILE A 73 -1.38 15.53 -9.41
CA ILE A 73 -2.48 14.67 -8.94
C ILE A 73 -3.82 15.16 -9.49
N ARG A 74 -4.08 16.48 -9.44
CA ARG A 74 -5.32 17.09 -9.95
C ARG A 74 -5.47 16.95 -11.46
N SER A 75 -4.37 16.96 -12.21
CA SER A 75 -4.36 16.76 -13.67
C SER A 75 -4.27 15.29 -14.08
N ASN A 76 -4.35 14.35 -13.14
CA ASN A 76 -4.23 12.90 -13.38
C ASN A 76 -2.95 12.52 -14.14
N ALA A 77 -1.82 13.11 -13.77
CA ALA A 77 -0.51 12.74 -14.28
C ALA A 77 -0.20 11.25 -14.00
N LYS A 78 0.76 10.70 -14.75
CA LYS A 78 1.19 9.29 -14.58
C LYS A 78 1.61 9.01 -13.14
N ALA A 79 1.07 7.93 -12.56
CA ALA A 79 1.28 7.58 -11.17
C ALA A 79 2.76 7.44 -10.79
N ASP A 80 3.56 6.82 -11.65
CA ASP A 80 5.01 6.66 -11.43
C ASP A 80 5.74 8.00 -11.29
N SER A 81 5.34 9.02 -12.05
CA SER A 81 5.92 10.36 -11.97
C SER A 81 5.59 11.01 -10.62
N VAL A 82 4.35 10.89 -10.17
CA VAL A 82 3.91 11.45 -8.88
C VAL A 82 4.60 10.72 -7.72
N LEU A 83 4.67 9.38 -7.77
CA LEU A 83 5.39 8.56 -6.79
C LEU A 83 6.87 8.91 -6.73
N MET A 84 7.49 9.16 -7.87
CA MET A 84 8.90 9.53 -7.96
C MET A 84 9.15 10.91 -7.35
N ASP A 85 8.30 11.90 -7.62
CA ASP A 85 8.41 13.23 -7.01
C ASP A 85 8.17 13.16 -5.48
N PHE A 86 7.20 12.37 -5.01
CA PHE A 86 7.04 12.09 -3.58
C PHE A 86 8.24 11.38 -2.97
N ARG A 87 8.90 10.48 -3.71
CA ARG A 87 10.12 9.82 -3.25
C ARG A 87 11.25 10.83 -3.03
N LYS A 88 11.52 11.68 -4.02
CA LYS A 88 12.54 12.74 -3.91
C LYS A 88 12.27 13.66 -2.71
N LEU A 89 11.00 14.03 -2.53
CA LEU A 89 10.59 14.89 -1.43
C LEU A 89 10.74 14.21 -0.06
N ARG A 90 10.33 12.94 0.08
CA ARG A 90 10.55 12.15 1.31
C ARG A 90 12.02 12.02 1.65
N GLU A 91 12.87 11.67 0.69
CA GLU A 91 14.33 11.53 0.90
C GLU A 91 14.95 12.85 1.38
N SER A 92 14.43 14.00 0.93
CA SER A 92 14.90 15.32 1.38
C SER A 92 14.59 15.66 2.83
N LEU A 93 13.61 14.96 3.42
CA LEU A 93 13.13 15.21 4.78
C LEU A 93 13.69 14.20 5.79
N LEU A 94 14.30 13.09 5.36
CA LEU A 94 14.81 12.05 6.26
C LEU A 94 15.91 12.56 7.22
N SER A 95 16.70 13.54 6.78
CA SER A 95 17.77 14.15 7.58
C SER A 95 17.35 15.43 8.29
N GLN A 96 16.08 15.83 8.17
CA GLN A 96 15.56 17.08 8.72
C GLN A 96 14.81 16.80 10.03
N PRO A 97 14.66 17.80 10.91
CA PRO A 97 13.76 17.70 12.04
C PRO A 97 12.32 17.37 11.61
N HIS A 98 11.61 16.62 12.44
CA HIS A 98 10.19 16.36 12.22
C HIS A 98 9.40 17.64 12.44
N THR A 99 8.90 18.21 11.35
CA THR A 99 8.11 19.43 11.31
C THR A 99 6.70 19.14 10.79
N GLU A 100 5.78 20.08 10.99
CA GLU A 100 4.42 20.01 10.43
C GLU A 100 4.44 19.77 8.91
N PHE A 101 5.33 20.47 8.20
CA PHE A 101 5.55 20.28 6.78
C PHE A 101 6.00 18.85 6.43
N ALA A 102 6.93 18.28 7.21
CA ALA A 102 7.37 16.92 6.98
C ALA A 102 6.21 15.92 7.17
N LYS A 103 5.43 16.08 8.26
CA LYS A 103 4.23 15.29 8.51
C LYS A 103 3.25 15.36 7.34
N ASP A 104 2.94 16.56 6.86
CA ASP A 104 2.00 16.76 5.73
C ASP A 104 2.47 16.08 4.44
N VAL A 105 3.78 16.13 4.17
CA VAL A 105 4.38 15.42 3.03
C VAL A 105 4.21 13.91 3.15
N PHE A 106 4.53 13.34 4.32
CA PHE A 106 4.40 11.90 4.54
C PHE A 106 2.94 11.45 4.49
N VAL A 107 2.03 12.15 5.15
CA VAL A 107 0.58 11.87 5.11
C VAL A 107 0.04 11.95 3.68
N SER A 108 0.41 12.99 2.92
CA SER A 108 0.00 13.13 1.52
C SER A 108 0.57 12.02 0.64
N SER A 109 1.83 11.64 0.85
CA SER A 109 2.48 10.53 0.15
C SER A 109 1.80 9.20 0.46
N ILE A 110 1.45 8.94 1.73
CA ILE A 110 0.72 7.74 2.18
C ILE A 110 -0.65 7.68 1.52
N ARG A 111 -1.45 8.76 1.61
CA ARG A 111 -2.78 8.84 0.99
C ARG A 111 -2.72 8.53 -0.51
N TYR A 112 -1.83 9.21 -1.24
CA TYR A 112 -1.71 9.00 -2.66
C TYR A 112 -1.29 7.57 -3.00
N SER A 113 -0.19 7.08 -2.42
CA SER A 113 0.32 5.75 -2.74
C SER A 113 -0.60 4.62 -2.28
N ALA A 114 -1.34 4.77 -1.16
CA ALA A 114 -2.36 3.83 -0.73
C ALA A 114 -3.56 3.82 -1.69
N SER A 115 -4.01 4.99 -2.17
CA SER A 115 -5.14 5.10 -3.09
C SER A 115 -4.92 4.39 -4.44
N ILE A 116 -3.67 4.12 -4.81
CA ILE A 116 -3.30 3.37 -6.00
C ILE A 116 -2.70 1.98 -5.69
N GLY A 117 -2.73 1.53 -4.43
CA GLY A 117 -2.25 0.20 -4.02
C GLY A 117 -0.72 0.02 -4.02
N HIS A 118 0.07 1.10 -4.09
CA HIS A 118 1.53 1.03 -4.17
C HIS A 118 2.19 0.85 -2.79
N HIS A 119 2.15 -0.38 -2.27
CA HIS A 119 2.61 -0.75 -0.93
C HIS A 119 4.09 -0.49 -0.67
N GLN A 120 4.95 -0.59 -1.68
CA GLN A 120 6.38 -0.26 -1.53
C GLN A 120 6.62 1.22 -1.20
N SER A 121 5.61 2.08 -1.34
CA SER A 121 5.67 3.50 -0.97
C SER A 121 4.95 3.80 0.34
N TYR A 122 3.70 3.37 0.53
CA TYR A 122 2.97 3.76 1.74
C TYR A 122 3.45 3.03 3.00
N VAL A 123 3.77 1.73 2.95
CA VAL A 123 4.18 0.98 4.15
C VAL A 123 5.43 1.58 4.81
N PRO A 124 6.55 1.80 4.10
CA PRO A 124 7.73 2.41 4.74
C PRO A 124 7.47 3.85 5.18
N SER A 125 6.62 4.62 4.47
CA SER A 125 6.22 5.95 4.92
C SER A 125 5.44 5.92 6.23
N ILE A 126 4.51 4.96 6.38
CA ILE A 126 3.73 4.80 7.61
C ILE A 126 4.66 4.46 8.76
N VAL A 127 5.56 3.48 8.58
CA VAL A 127 6.51 3.07 9.63
C VAL A 127 7.39 4.26 10.07
N HIS A 128 7.92 5.02 9.11
CA HIS A 128 8.71 6.22 9.42
C HIS A 128 7.90 7.27 10.18
N LEU A 129 6.68 7.56 9.72
CA LEU A 129 5.81 8.56 10.33
C LEU A 129 5.38 8.16 11.75
N MET A 130 5.05 6.89 11.98
CA MET A 130 4.69 6.37 13.29
C MET A 130 5.85 6.45 14.30
N GLU A 131 7.09 6.24 13.85
CA GLU A 131 8.27 6.39 14.72
C GLU A 131 8.54 7.86 15.07
N ALA A 132 8.32 8.78 14.11
CA ALA A 132 8.38 10.22 14.37
C ALA A 132 7.28 10.68 15.34
N GLU A 133 6.09 10.08 15.24
CA GLU A 133 4.91 10.43 16.05
C GLU A 133 5.10 10.10 17.52
N LYS A 134 5.78 8.98 17.84
CA LYS A 134 6.13 8.64 19.23
C LYS A 134 6.93 9.74 19.94
N LYS A 135 7.66 10.57 19.18
CA LYS A 135 8.55 11.61 19.70
C LYS A 135 7.89 12.98 19.74
N ASN A 136 7.12 13.34 18.71
CA ASN A 136 6.67 14.73 18.51
C ASN A 136 5.15 14.92 18.52
N GLN A 137 4.36 13.84 18.41
CA GLN A 137 2.88 13.86 18.44
C GLN A 137 2.27 14.96 17.55
N LEU A 138 2.64 14.98 16.26
CA LEU A 138 2.24 16.04 15.32
C LEU A 138 0.98 15.67 14.53
N MET A 139 0.62 14.39 14.45
CA MET A 139 -0.58 13.98 13.72
C MET A 139 -1.84 14.29 14.53
N SER A 140 -2.83 14.86 13.85
CA SER A 140 -4.19 14.89 14.38
C SER A 140 -4.75 13.48 14.55
N SER A 141 -5.76 13.32 15.42
CA SER A 141 -6.42 12.03 15.64
C SER A 141 -6.96 11.41 14.35
N THR A 142 -7.47 12.24 13.43
CA THR A 142 -8.01 11.78 12.15
C THR A 142 -6.92 11.32 11.18
N GLU A 143 -5.77 12.00 11.14
CA GLU A 143 -4.60 11.55 10.36
C GLU A 143 -4.03 10.26 10.91
N LYS A 144 -3.89 10.16 12.24
CA LYS A 144 -3.40 8.96 12.91
C LYS A 144 -4.33 7.78 12.67
N GLU A 145 -5.65 7.98 12.80
CA GLU A 145 -6.66 6.97 12.49
C GLU A 145 -6.48 6.45 11.06
N GLN A 146 -6.45 7.34 10.08
CA GLN A 146 -6.35 6.96 8.68
C GLN A 146 -5.05 6.18 8.39
N VAL A 147 -3.91 6.64 8.89
CA VAL A 147 -2.60 6.01 8.72
C VAL A 147 -2.57 4.61 9.33
N LEU A 148 -3.09 4.46 10.54
CA LEU A 148 -3.18 3.17 11.23
C LEU A 148 -4.14 2.21 10.54
N LEU A 149 -5.29 2.68 10.05
CA LEU A 149 -6.25 1.84 9.34
C LEU A 149 -5.71 1.35 8.00
N ILE A 150 -4.97 2.17 7.25
CA ILE A 150 -4.26 1.72 6.04
C ILE A 150 -3.28 0.59 6.39
N LEU A 151 -2.51 0.73 7.48
CA LEU A 151 -1.57 -0.30 7.92
C LEU A 151 -2.27 -1.58 8.39
N ALA A 152 -3.35 -1.45 9.16
CA ALA A 152 -4.16 -2.56 9.65
C ALA A 152 -4.74 -3.38 8.49
N LEU A 153 -5.37 -2.69 7.53
CA LEU A 153 -5.93 -3.32 6.34
C LEU A 153 -4.83 -3.97 5.50
N HIS A 154 -3.66 -3.34 5.35
CA HIS A 154 -2.51 -3.94 4.66
C HIS A 154 -2.03 -5.22 5.38
N LYS A 155 -1.84 -5.19 6.70
CA LYS A 155 -1.40 -6.37 7.45
C LYS A 155 -2.40 -7.52 7.34
N ALA A 156 -3.70 -7.25 7.39
CA ALA A 156 -4.74 -8.27 7.24
C ALA A 156 -4.82 -8.79 5.80
N HIS A 157 -4.97 -7.88 4.84
CA HIS A 157 -5.28 -8.20 3.46
C HIS A 157 -4.04 -8.49 2.63
N TYR A 158 -2.85 -8.04 2.95
CA TYR A 158 -1.66 -8.37 2.17
C TYR A 158 -0.80 -9.43 2.86
N ASN A 159 -0.51 -9.24 4.16
CA ASN A 159 0.39 -10.13 4.89
C ASN A 159 -0.32 -11.33 5.54
N GLY A 160 -1.60 -11.21 5.89
CA GLY A 160 -2.33 -12.21 6.68
C GLY A 160 -1.96 -12.24 8.17
N GLU A 161 -1.45 -11.13 8.70
CA GLU A 161 -1.00 -10.98 10.09
C GLU A 161 -2.16 -10.56 11.03
N PHE A 162 -3.21 -11.39 11.13
CA PHE A 162 -4.46 -11.02 11.80
C PHE A 162 -4.30 -10.63 13.28
N GLU A 163 -3.50 -11.37 14.04
CA GLU A 163 -3.26 -11.10 15.47
C GLU A 163 -2.72 -9.69 15.69
N SER A 164 -1.68 -9.31 14.94
CA SER A 164 -1.08 -7.97 15.02
C SER A 164 -2.07 -6.86 14.62
N VAL A 165 -3.04 -7.18 13.76
CA VAL A 165 -4.09 -6.23 13.35
C VAL A 165 -5.10 -6.03 14.47
N PHE A 166 -5.56 -7.10 15.11
CA PHE A 166 -6.47 -6.98 16.25
C PHE A 166 -5.82 -6.23 17.40
N GLU A 167 -4.55 -6.52 17.70
CA GLU A 167 -3.79 -5.78 18.71
C GLU A 167 -3.71 -4.29 18.35
N LEU A 168 -3.29 -3.96 17.13
CA LEU A 168 -3.19 -2.57 16.66
C LEU A 168 -4.52 -1.84 16.76
N LEU A 169 -5.62 -2.47 16.33
CA LEU A 169 -6.94 -1.86 16.34
C LEU A 169 -7.46 -1.63 17.76
N LEU A 170 -7.40 -2.65 18.63
CA LEU A 170 -7.90 -2.57 20.01
C LEU A 170 -7.05 -1.65 20.91
N GLN A 171 -5.75 -1.48 20.61
CA GLN A 171 -4.90 -0.56 21.36
C GLN A 171 -5.10 0.91 20.97
N ASN A 172 -5.59 1.19 19.75
CA ASN A 172 -5.66 2.56 19.22
C ASN A 172 -7.09 3.09 19.06
N PHE A 173 -8.10 2.23 19.09
CA PHE A 173 -9.49 2.62 18.87
C PHE A 173 -10.42 1.96 19.89
N ASP A 174 -11.47 2.67 20.27
CA ASP A 174 -12.57 2.12 21.04
C ASP A 174 -13.53 1.39 20.08
N ILE A 175 -13.54 0.06 20.15
CA ILE A 175 -14.25 -0.81 19.21
C ILE A 175 -15.31 -1.59 19.97
N SER A 176 -16.58 -1.38 19.60
CA SER A 176 -17.69 -2.17 20.14
C SER A 176 -17.82 -3.50 19.41
N LEU A 177 -17.66 -4.61 20.15
CA LEU A 177 -17.75 -5.97 19.60
C LEU A 177 -19.19 -6.48 19.53
N ASP A 178 -20.07 -5.72 18.86
CA ASP A 178 -21.47 -6.12 18.60
C ASP A 178 -21.61 -6.73 17.20
N PHE A 179 -21.40 -8.04 17.09
CA PHE A 179 -21.52 -8.81 15.84
C PHE A 179 -22.94 -8.79 15.23
N GLY A 180 -23.96 -8.33 15.97
CA GLY A 180 -25.34 -8.26 15.52
C GLY A 180 -25.68 -6.99 14.73
N LYS A 181 -24.81 -5.97 14.74
CA LYS A 181 -25.06 -4.67 14.12
C LYS A 181 -24.08 -4.35 12.98
N PRO A 182 -24.49 -3.51 12.02
CA PRO A 182 -23.53 -2.90 11.10
C PRO A 182 -22.49 -2.09 11.88
N ALA A 183 -21.25 -2.08 11.40
CA ALA A 183 -20.20 -1.23 11.95
C ALA A 183 -20.67 0.24 11.97
N SER A 184 -20.46 0.91 13.10
CA SER A 184 -20.86 2.30 13.28
C SER A 184 -19.78 3.28 12.80
N CYS A 185 -18.52 2.84 12.80
CA CYS A 185 -17.36 3.62 12.42
C CYS A 185 -16.35 2.81 11.58
N VAL A 186 -15.34 3.50 11.05
CA VAL A 186 -14.33 2.90 10.16
C VAL A 186 -13.43 1.89 10.90
N PRO A 187 -12.93 2.17 12.13
CA PRO A 187 -12.17 1.17 12.89
C PRO A 187 -12.93 -0.13 13.16
N GLU A 188 -14.21 -0.04 13.54
CA GLU A 188 -15.08 -1.22 13.72
C GLU A 188 -15.24 -1.99 12.41
N ALA A 189 -15.47 -1.30 11.29
CA ALA A 189 -15.58 -1.95 10.00
C ALA A 189 -14.28 -2.67 9.59
N ALA A 190 -13.12 -2.06 9.87
CA ALA A 190 -11.81 -2.68 9.63
C ALA A 190 -11.58 -3.91 10.52
N PHE A 191 -12.02 -3.86 11.78
CA PHE A 191 -12.00 -5.01 12.69
C PHE A 191 -12.84 -6.16 12.14
N PHE A 192 -14.11 -5.90 11.81
CA PHE A 192 -15.01 -6.94 11.29
C PHE A 192 -14.57 -7.45 9.92
N ALA A 193 -13.98 -6.62 9.06
CA ALA A 193 -13.39 -7.06 7.80
C ALA A 193 -12.22 -8.02 8.05
N THR A 194 -11.36 -7.71 9.02
CA THR A 194 -10.23 -8.57 9.43
C THR A 194 -10.72 -9.90 10.01
N TYR A 195 -11.72 -9.86 10.89
CA TYR A 195 -12.35 -11.04 11.46
C TYR A 195 -12.98 -11.93 10.39
N ALA A 196 -13.79 -11.35 9.50
CA ALA A 196 -14.43 -12.05 8.40
C ALA A 196 -13.41 -12.71 7.47
N LEU A 197 -12.30 -12.03 7.17
CA LEU A 197 -11.21 -12.58 6.38
C LEU A 197 -10.54 -13.79 7.07
N MET A 198 -10.33 -13.72 8.38
CA MET A 198 -9.75 -14.79 9.18
C MET A 198 -10.61 -16.07 9.18
N ILE A 199 -11.93 -15.91 9.40
CA ILE A 199 -12.86 -17.06 9.44
C ILE A 199 -13.43 -17.44 8.07
N LYS A 200 -13.06 -16.70 7.02
CA LYS A 200 -13.55 -16.86 5.63
C LYS A 200 -15.07 -16.66 5.50
N ASP A 201 -15.61 -15.70 6.25
CA ASP A 201 -17.01 -15.26 6.10
C ASP A 201 -17.09 -14.19 4.99
N PHE A 202 -17.41 -14.66 3.78
CA PHE A 202 -17.49 -13.80 2.59
C PHE A 202 -18.63 -12.78 2.65
N TYR A 203 -19.74 -13.15 3.29
CA TYR A 203 -20.89 -12.26 3.40
C TYR A 203 -20.58 -11.08 4.32
N LEU A 204 -20.05 -11.36 5.52
CA LEU A 204 -19.64 -10.31 6.43
C LEU A 204 -18.53 -9.46 5.81
N TRP A 205 -17.52 -10.08 5.20
CA TRP A 205 -16.42 -9.37 4.55
C TRP A 205 -16.94 -8.41 3.48
N THR A 206 -17.85 -8.86 2.59
CA THR A 206 -18.40 -8.04 1.50
C THR A 206 -19.19 -6.84 2.01
N ARG A 207 -19.91 -7.00 3.13
CA ARG A 207 -20.60 -5.87 3.78
C ARG A 207 -19.61 -4.83 4.31
N GLN A 208 -18.55 -5.27 4.99
CA GLN A 208 -17.54 -4.34 5.50
C GLN A 208 -16.72 -3.70 4.38
N TYR A 209 -16.37 -4.48 3.35
CA TYR A 209 -15.71 -3.97 2.16
C TYR A 209 -16.54 -2.88 1.50
N SER A 210 -17.84 -3.08 1.30
CA SER A 210 -18.73 -2.06 0.70
C SER A 210 -18.78 -0.75 1.48
N TYR A 211 -18.63 -0.82 2.81
CA TYR A 211 -18.54 0.36 3.68
C TYR A 211 -17.18 1.04 3.55
N LEU A 212 -16.08 0.28 3.68
CA LEU A 212 -14.70 0.77 3.67
C LEU A 212 -14.27 1.28 2.28
N SER A 213 -14.75 0.66 1.21
CA SER A 213 -14.36 0.94 -0.18
C SER A 213 -14.81 2.30 -0.68
N LYS A 214 -15.64 3.02 0.07
CA LYS A 214 -15.95 4.44 -0.16
C LYS A 214 -14.71 5.32 -0.07
N ASN A 215 -13.70 4.89 0.70
CA ASN A 215 -12.40 5.52 0.72
C ASN A 215 -11.46 4.78 -0.26
N ALA A 216 -10.93 5.52 -1.25
CA ALA A 216 -10.04 4.97 -2.27
C ALA A 216 -8.78 4.30 -1.69
N CYS A 217 -8.25 4.81 -0.57
CA CYS A 217 -7.07 4.21 0.09
C CYS A 217 -7.41 2.81 0.62
N TYR A 218 -8.52 2.67 1.35
CA TYR A 218 -8.92 1.39 1.92
C TYR A 218 -9.30 0.39 0.83
N LYS A 219 -10.04 0.85 -0.18
CA LYS A 219 -10.40 0.04 -1.36
C LYS A 219 -9.15 -0.59 -2.00
N SER A 220 -8.21 0.25 -2.42
CA SER A 220 -7.02 -0.21 -3.16
C SER A 220 -6.11 -1.11 -2.31
N VAL A 221 -6.07 -0.92 -0.99
CA VAL A 221 -5.32 -1.80 -0.08
C VAL A 221 -6.01 -3.16 0.07
N MET A 222 -7.33 -3.19 0.24
CA MET A 222 -8.10 -4.43 0.35
C MET A 222 -8.10 -5.23 -0.97
N ASP A 223 -8.11 -4.53 -2.11
CA ASP A 223 -8.08 -5.13 -3.45
C ASP A 223 -6.84 -5.99 -3.71
N LEU A 224 -5.72 -5.73 -3.01
CA LEU A 224 -4.47 -6.48 -3.18
C LEU A 224 -4.62 -8.00 -2.96
N ARG A 225 -5.62 -8.45 -2.17
CA ARG A 225 -5.92 -9.87 -1.96
C ARG A 225 -7.34 -10.26 -2.31
N LEU A 226 -8.13 -9.32 -2.84
CA LEU A 226 -9.50 -9.59 -3.28
C LEU A 226 -9.55 -10.78 -4.25
N LYS A 227 -8.65 -10.83 -5.23
CA LYS A 227 -8.62 -11.91 -6.22
C LYS A 227 -8.38 -13.29 -5.58
N ALA A 228 -7.37 -13.40 -4.71
CA ALA A 228 -7.06 -14.66 -4.02
C ALA A 228 -8.16 -15.07 -3.04
N PHE A 229 -8.78 -14.09 -2.38
CA PHE A 229 -9.88 -14.33 -1.46
C PHE A 229 -11.14 -14.80 -2.21
N ARG A 230 -11.53 -14.14 -3.31
CA ARG A 230 -12.63 -14.58 -4.17
C ARG A 230 -12.41 -15.96 -4.77
N GLN A 231 -11.17 -16.31 -5.12
CA GLN A 231 -10.87 -17.67 -5.56
C GLN A 231 -11.20 -18.71 -4.48
N THR A 232 -10.94 -18.40 -3.21
CA THR A 232 -11.30 -19.28 -2.08
C THR A 232 -12.81 -19.44 -1.95
N GLU A 233 -13.58 -18.40 -2.25
CA GLU A 233 -15.05 -18.44 -2.27
C GLU A 233 -15.57 -19.38 -3.36
N VAL A 234 -15.07 -19.21 -4.59
CA VAL A 234 -15.39 -20.06 -5.74
C VAL A 234 -15.04 -21.53 -5.44
N ASP A 235 -13.86 -21.78 -4.86
CA ASP A 235 -13.43 -23.13 -4.46
C ASP A 235 -14.33 -23.74 -3.38
N THR A 236 -14.84 -22.92 -2.45
CA THR A 236 -15.78 -23.35 -1.41
C THR A 236 -17.11 -23.75 -2.03
N LEU A 237 -17.66 -22.92 -2.91
CA LEU A 237 -18.90 -23.23 -3.65
C LEU A 237 -18.73 -24.50 -4.48
N ARG A 238 -17.58 -24.68 -5.13
CA ARG A 238 -17.22 -25.89 -5.89
C ARG A 238 -17.29 -27.18 -5.05
N ARG A 239 -16.94 -27.10 -3.77
CA ARG A 239 -16.93 -28.26 -2.85
C ARG A 239 -18.31 -28.53 -2.27
N SER A 240 -19.05 -27.48 -1.95
CA SER A 240 -20.30 -27.54 -1.19
C SER A 240 -21.53 -27.84 -2.04
N TYR A 241 -21.54 -27.44 -3.31
CA TYR A 241 -22.74 -27.53 -4.15
C TYR A 241 -22.50 -28.33 -5.44
N PHE A 242 -23.51 -29.10 -5.84
CA PHE A 242 -23.56 -29.73 -7.16
C PHE A 242 -24.19 -28.79 -8.20
N MET A 243 -25.28 -28.14 -7.81
CA MET A 243 -26.07 -27.23 -8.64
C MET A 243 -26.58 -26.06 -7.79
N LEU A 244 -26.66 -24.87 -8.38
CA LEU A 244 -27.26 -23.68 -7.75
C LEU A 244 -28.03 -22.89 -8.81
N ARG A 245 -29.07 -22.14 -8.39
CA ARG A 245 -29.66 -21.12 -9.27
C ARG A 245 -28.64 -20.01 -9.53
N LYS A 246 -28.63 -19.48 -10.75
CA LYS A 246 -27.71 -18.43 -11.19
C LYS A 246 -27.80 -17.22 -10.27
N GLU A 247 -29.02 -16.76 -9.96
CA GLU A 247 -29.25 -15.62 -9.07
C GLU A 247 -28.63 -15.81 -7.68
N VAL A 248 -28.77 -17.00 -7.10
CA VAL A 248 -28.22 -17.31 -5.76
C VAL A 248 -26.69 -17.33 -5.82
N LEU A 249 -26.13 -17.96 -6.85
CA LEU A 249 -24.68 -18.03 -7.04
C LEU A 249 -24.05 -16.64 -7.20
N LEU A 250 -24.62 -15.81 -8.08
CA LEU A 250 -24.14 -14.46 -8.32
C LEU A 250 -24.39 -13.56 -7.10
N GLY A 251 -25.44 -13.83 -6.32
CA GLY A 251 -25.70 -13.18 -5.04
C GLY A 251 -24.62 -13.46 -3.99
N PHE A 252 -24.06 -14.68 -3.95
CA PHE A 252 -22.92 -14.97 -3.07
C PHE A 252 -21.66 -14.22 -3.51
N LEU A 253 -21.30 -14.35 -4.79
CA LEU A 253 -20.03 -13.83 -5.32
C LEU A 253 -20.03 -12.32 -5.61
N ASN A 254 -21.21 -11.69 -5.59
CA ASN A 254 -21.43 -10.28 -5.92
C ASN A 254 -20.67 -9.87 -7.21
N THR A 255 -20.92 -10.62 -8.28
CA THR A 255 -20.26 -10.48 -9.60
C THR A 255 -21.22 -10.88 -10.71
N SER A 256 -20.90 -10.53 -11.95
CA SER A 256 -21.63 -11.01 -13.12
C SER A 256 -21.18 -12.41 -13.55
N TRP A 257 -21.99 -13.09 -14.35
CA TRP A 257 -21.64 -14.41 -14.89
C TRP A 257 -20.43 -14.34 -15.82
N GLU A 258 -20.35 -13.27 -16.61
CA GLU A 258 -19.29 -13.00 -17.57
C GLU A 258 -17.95 -12.78 -16.86
N GLU A 259 -17.94 -11.97 -15.78
CA GLU A 259 -16.77 -11.77 -14.93
C GLU A 259 -16.34 -13.07 -14.25
N LEU A 260 -17.29 -13.83 -13.69
CA LEU A 260 -17.00 -15.11 -13.04
C LEU A 260 -16.28 -16.09 -13.97
N CYS A 261 -16.78 -16.24 -15.20
CA CYS A 261 -16.15 -17.12 -16.20
C CYS A 261 -14.76 -16.62 -16.61
N LYS A 262 -14.60 -15.31 -16.79
CA LYS A 262 -13.35 -14.69 -17.25
C LYS A 262 -12.27 -14.69 -16.17
N GLU A 263 -12.61 -14.35 -14.93
CA GLU A 263 -11.64 -14.13 -13.85
C GLU A 263 -11.23 -15.41 -13.12
N HIS A 264 -12.15 -16.37 -13.01
CA HIS A 264 -11.94 -17.58 -12.22
C HIS A 264 -11.81 -18.86 -13.04
N SER A 265 -11.90 -18.77 -14.38
CA SER A 265 -11.76 -19.91 -15.31
C SER A 265 -12.58 -21.13 -14.87
N VAL A 266 -13.83 -20.89 -14.44
CA VAL A 266 -14.70 -21.94 -13.91
C VAL A 266 -15.25 -22.81 -15.05
N GLU A 267 -15.12 -24.13 -14.93
CA GLU A 267 -15.66 -25.11 -15.88
C GLU A 267 -17.17 -25.39 -15.64
N TRP A 268 -17.88 -24.45 -15.01
CA TRP A 268 -19.28 -24.61 -14.65
C TRP A 268 -20.18 -24.39 -15.86
N THR A 269 -21.23 -25.20 -16.00
CA THR A 269 -22.17 -25.10 -17.12
C THR A 269 -23.47 -24.46 -16.66
N LEU A 270 -23.92 -23.43 -17.37
CA LEU A 270 -25.22 -22.80 -17.17
C LEU A 270 -26.24 -23.42 -18.11
N ASP A 271 -27.30 -24.01 -17.57
CA ASP A 271 -28.47 -24.47 -18.30
C ASP A 271 -29.71 -23.73 -17.79
N ASN A 272 -30.29 -22.91 -18.66
CA ASN A 272 -31.35 -21.95 -18.32
C ASN A 272 -30.94 -21.03 -17.15
N ASP A 273 -31.47 -21.29 -15.96
CA ASP A 273 -31.19 -20.55 -14.72
C ASP A 273 -30.43 -21.39 -13.69
N THR A 274 -30.01 -22.61 -14.04
CA THR A 274 -29.30 -23.50 -13.12
C THR A 274 -27.85 -23.66 -13.53
N VAL A 275 -26.95 -23.31 -12.62
CA VAL A 275 -25.51 -23.52 -12.77
C VAL A 275 -25.16 -24.87 -12.20
N THR A 276 -24.62 -25.75 -13.05
CA THR A 276 -24.01 -27.02 -12.64
C THR A 276 -22.55 -26.79 -12.28
N ILE A 277 -22.25 -26.89 -11.00
CA ILE A 277 -20.95 -26.61 -10.38
C ILE A 277 -20.10 -27.88 -10.32
N ARG A 278 -20.73 -29.03 -10.07
CA ARG A 278 -20.09 -30.34 -9.98
C ARG A 278 -20.93 -31.40 -10.70
N ARG A 279 -20.29 -32.20 -11.54
CA ARG A 279 -20.89 -33.41 -12.10
C ARG A 279 -20.66 -34.57 -11.16
N ARG A 280 -21.66 -35.43 -10.97
CA ARG A 280 -21.44 -36.75 -10.37
C ARG A 280 -20.63 -37.59 -11.37
N LYS A 281 -19.56 -38.20 -10.90
CA LYS A 281 -18.89 -39.29 -11.63
C LYS A 281 -19.76 -40.54 -11.52
#